data_AF-A0A3D2LEH8-F1
#
_entry.id   AF-A0A3D2LEH8-F1
#
_cell.length_a   1.000
_cell.length_b   1.000
_cell.length_c   1.000
_cell.angle_alpha   90.00
_cell.angle_beta   90.00
_cell.angle_gamma   90.00
#
_symmetry.space_group_name_H-M   'P 1'
#
loop_
_entity.id
_entity.type
_entity.pdbx_description
1 polymer ?
#
loop_
_entity_poly.entity_id
_entity_poly.type
_entity_poly.pdbx_seq_one_letter_code
_entity_poly.pdbx_strand_id
1 'polypeptide(L)'
;MQTPTDTDASHSEAQFEAQIRAAIDGKTKPLGALGGIETLAVQIAQIQKSLTPRADTCRLTIFAADHGMATAGVSAFPQDVTRQMVLNFLSEGAAANVFARSVGASVRVVDAGVA
;
A
#
# COMPACT_ATOMS: atom_id res chain seq x y z
N MET A 1 -31.31 -16.92 -19.93
CA MET A 1 -29.90 -16.62 -19.63
C MET A 1 -29.93 -15.57 -18.52
N GLN A 2 -30.02 -16.02 -17.26
CA GLN A 2 -30.11 -15.15 -16.08
C GLN A 2 -28.70 -14.62 -15.79
N THR A 3 -28.53 -13.30 -15.76
CA THR A 3 -27.33 -12.64 -15.22
C THR A 3 -27.22 -12.96 -13.71
N PRO A 4 -26.04 -13.33 -13.19
CA PRO A 4 -25.84 -13.46 -11.75
C PRO A 4 -26.14 -12.11 -11.09
N THR A 5 -27.05 -12.11 -10.12
CA THR A 5 -27.45 -10.93 -9.36
C THR A 5 -26.38 -10.60 -8.32
N ASP A 6 -26.08 -9.31 -8.11
CA ASP A 6 -25.10 -8.78 -7.13
C ASP A 6 -25.29 -9.32 -5.69
N THR A 7 -26.45 -9.89 -5.40
CA THR A 7 -26.78 -10.56 -4.15
C THR A 7 -25.88 -11.78 -3.84
N ASP A 8 -25.44 -12.54 -4.84
CA ASP A 8 -24.64 -13.76 -4.61
C ASP A 8 -23.17 -13.43 -4.23
N ALA A 9 -22.60 -12.43 -4.91
CA ALA A 9 -21.25 -11.94 -4.64
C ALA A 9 -21.14 -11.34 -3.23
N SER A 10 -22.12 -10.53 -2.81
CA SER A 10 -22.16 -9.93 -1.47
C SER A 10 -22.30 -10.97 -0.35
N HIS A 11 -23.06 -12.05 -0.56
CA HIS A 11 -23.15 -13.17 0.38
C HIS A 11 -21.82 -13.91 0.50
N SER A 12 -21.12 -14.13 -0.62
CA SER A 12 -19.80 -14.77 -0.62
C SER A 12 -18.73 -13.93 0.10
N GLU A 13 -18.76 -12.61 -0.04
CA GLU A 13 -17.80 -11.72 0.63
C GLU A 13 -18.03 -11.65 2.14
N ALA A 14 -19.28 -11.56 2.57
CA ALA A 14 -19.65 -11.58 3.98
C ALA A 14 -19.27 -12.91 4.67
N GLN A 15 -19.49 -14.04 3.97
CA GLN A 15 -19.07 -15.36 4.45
C GLN A 15 -17.54 -15.46 4.58
N PHE A 16 -16.81 -14.93 3.60
CA PHE A 16 -15.36 -14.95 3.63
C PHE A 16 -14.77 -14.08 4.75
N GLU A 17 -15.33 -12.89 4.99
CA GLU A 17 -14.94 -12.06 6.13
C GLU A 17 -15.17 -12.78 7.47
N ALA A 18 -16.30 -13.47 7.63
CA ALA A 18 -16.58 -14.26 8.83
C ALA A 18 -15.54 -15.36 9.05
N GLN A 19 -15.11 -16.05 7.99
CA GLN A 19 -14.04 -17.05 8.06
C GLN A 19 -12.69 -16.43 8.46
N ILE A 20 -12.35 -15.25 7.93
CA ILE A 20 -11.13 -14.52 8.31
C ILE A 20 -11.17 -14.16 9.80
N ARG A 21 -12.27 -13.59 10.28
CA ARG A 21 -12.41 -13.22 11.70
C ARG A 21 -12.32 -14.43 12.61
N ALA A 22 -12.99 -15.53 12.27
CA ALA A 22 -12.88 -16.78 13.01
C ALA A 22 -11.43 -17.31 13.07
N ALA A 23 -10.66 -17.20 11.98
CA ALA A 23 -9.26 -17.60 11.96
C ALA A 23 -8.36 -16.70 12.82
N ILE A 24 -8.66 -15.39 12.92
CA ILE A 24 -7.95 -14.44 13.77
C ILE A 24 -8.31 -14.66 15.25
N ASP A 25 -9.59 -14.83 15.56
CA ASP A 25 -10.09 -15.04 16.92
C ASP A 25 -9.63 -16.39 17.50
N GLY A 26 -9.43 -17.40 16.64
CA GLY A 26 -8.88 -18.70 17.03
C GLY A 26 -7.37 -18.71 17.32
N LYS A 27 -6.66 -17.58 17.20
CA LYS A 27 -5.25 -17.49 17.61
C LYS A 27 -5.13 -17.48 19.14
N THR A 28 -3.97 -17.87 19.66
CA THR A 28 -3.68 -17.89 21.11
C THR A 28 -3.53 -16.47 21.67
N LYS A 29 -4.64 -15.75 21.79
CA LYS A 29 -4.77 -14.40 22.31
C LYS A 29 -6.19 -14.20 22.89
N PRO A 30 -6.39 -13.30 23.88
CA PRO A 30 -7.74 -12.82 24.18
C PRO A 30 -8.36 -12.14 22.95
N LEU A 31 -9.69 -12.19 22.84
CA LEU A 31 -10.41 -11.53 21.75
C LEU A 31 -10.09 -10.02 21.73
N GLY A 32 -9.73 -9.50 20.55
CA GLY A 32 -9.39 -8.10 20.35
C GLY A 32 -8.05 -7.63 20.95
N ALA A 33 -7.25 -8.51 21.56
CA ALA A 33 -6.03 -8.12 22.27
C ALA A 33 -4.95 -7.47 21.37
N LEU A 34 -4.97 -7.70 20.06
CA LEU A 34 -4.01 -7.07 19.13
C LEU A 34 -4.53 -5.76 18.53
N GLY A 35 -5.73 -5.31 18.91
CA GLY A 35 -6.31 -4.03 18.50
C GLY A 35 -6.29 -3.83 16.99
N GLY A 36 -5.67 -2.74 16.53
CA GLY A 36 -5.61 -2.37 15.11
C GLY A 36 -4.93 -3.40 14.20
N ILE A 37 -4.07 -4.28 14.74
CA ILE A 37 -3.44 -5.36 13.97
C ILE A 37 -4.49 -6.35 13.46
N GLU A 38 -5.55 -6.61 14.22
CA GLU A 38 -6.62 -7.53 13.81
C GLU A 38 -7.41 -6.96 12.62
N THR A 39 -7.74 -5.67 12.68
CA THR A 39 -8.38 -4.96 11.56
C THR A 39 -7.51 -5.00 10.30
N LEU A 40 -6.20 -4.74 10.44
CA LEU A 40 -5.27 -4.80 9.32
C LEU A 40 -5.16 -6.23 8.75
N ALA A 41 -5.11 -7.25 9.60
CA ALA A 41 -5.08 -8.64 9.16
C ALA A 41 -6.33 -9.02 8.35
N VAL A 42 -7.52 -8.55 8.75
CA VAL A 42 -8.76 -8.73 7.96
C VAL A 42 -8.63 -8.10 6.59
N GLN A 43 -8.18 -6.84 6.52
CA GLN A 43 -8.02 -6.13 5.25
C GLN A 43 -7.03 -6.83 4.31
N ILE A 44 -5.88 -7.26 4.83
CA ILE A 44 -4.88 -7.98 4.02
C ILE A 44 -5.45 -9.30 3.51
N ALA A 45 -6.12 -10.07 4.36
CA ALA A 45 -6.74 -11.33 3.98
C ALA A 45 -7.83 -11.15 2.90
N GLN A 46 -8.62 -10.07 2.97
CA GLN A 46 -9.62 -9.71 1.96
C GLN A 46 -8.98 -9.32 0.63
N ILE A 47 -7.92 -8.50 0.65
CA ILE A 47 -7.19 -8.08 -0.57
C ILE A 47 -6.55 -9.29 -1.25
N GLN A 48 -5.92 -10.17 -0.48
CA GLN A 48 -5.25 -11.36 -1.01
C GLN A 48 -6.21 -12.54 -1.24
N LYS A 49 -7.48 -12.41 -0.87
CA LYS A 49 -8.51 -13.47 -0.91
C LYS A 49 -7.98 -14.79 -0.32
N SER A 50 -7.30 -14.71 0.83
CA SER A 50 -6.68 -15.86 1.51
C SER A 50 -6.86 -15.78 3.04
N LEU A 51 -7.12 -16.93 3.67
CA LEU A 51 -7.11 -17.07 5.14
C LEU A 51 -5.68 -17.15 5.72
N THR A 52 -4.68 -17.33 4.86
CA THR A 52 -3.26 -17.39 5.19
C THR A 52 -2.50 -16.38 4.35
N PRO A 53 -2.81 -15.07 4.46
CA PRO A 53 -2.16 -14.05 3.67
C PRO A 53 -0.65 -13.99 3.98
N ARG A 54 0.14 -13.63 2.97
CA ARG A 54 1.60 -13.51 3.06
C ARG A 54 2.05 -12.14 2.61
N ALA A 55 3.09 -11.63 3.23
CA ALA A 55 3.72 -10.36 2.86
C ALA A 55 5.22 -10.59 2.59
N ASP A 56 5.53 -11.59 1.75
CA ASP A 56 6.89 -12.05 1.51
C ASP A 56 7.74 -11.01 0.75
N THR A 57 7.10 -10.09 0.03
CA THR A 57 7.76 -9.00 -0.70
C THR A 57 7.08 -7.67 -0.47
N CYS A 58 7.88 -6.62 -0.24
CA CYS A 58 7.41 -5.24 -0.17
C CYS A 58 8.27 -4.35 -1.09
N ARG A 59 7.63 -3.37 -1.73
CA ARG A 59 8.30 -2.40 -2.60
C ARG A 59 7.68 -1.03 -2.46
N LEU A 60 8.53 -0.03 -2.21
CA LEU A 60 8.18 1.37 -2.31
C LEU A 60 8.31 1.81 -3.78
N THR A 61 7.21 2.23 -4.40
CA THR A 61 7.22 2.78 -5.76
C THR A 61 6.91 4.27 -5.71
N ILE A 62 7.87 5.10 -6.13
CA ILE A 62 7.77 6.56 -6.15
C ILE A 62 7.53 7.01 -7.59
N PHE A 63 6.38 7.64 -7.84
CA PHE A 63 6.08 8.28 -9.11
C PHE A 63 6.47 9.76 -9.03
N ALA A 64 7.43 10.18 -9.84
CA ALA A 64 7.90 11.55 -9.89
C ALA A 64 7.41 12.23 -11.17
N ALA A 65 6.86 13.43 -11.05
CA ALA A 65 6.40 14.24 -12.16
C ALA A 65 6.44 15.72 -11.76
N ASP A 66 6.58 16.59 -12.75
CA ASP A 66 6.44 18.03 -12.59
C ASP A 66 5.04 18.51 -13.00
N HIS A 67 4.65 19.65 -12.44
CA HIS A 67 3.40 20.32 -12.80
C HIS A 67 3.74 21.68 -13.40
N GLY A 68 3.25 21.97 -14.60
CA GLY A 68 3.49 23.26 -15.28
C GLY A 68 3.06 24.49 -14.47
N MET A 69 2.10 24.34 -13.55
CA MET A 69 1.68 25.41 -12.64
C MET A 69 2.82 25.89 -11.70
N ALA A 70 3.86 25.07 -11.49
CA ALA A 70 5.01 25.46 -10.66
C ALA A 70 5.69 26.75 -11.17
N THR A 71 5.66 27.03 -12.48
CA THR A 71 6.24 28.25 -13.06
C THR A 71 5.52 29.53 -12.62
N ALA A 72 4.31 29.41 -12.07
CA ALA A 72 3.56 30.54 -11.51
C ALA A 72 4.00 30.91 -10.08
N GLY A 73 5.04 30.27 -9.53
CA GLY A 73 5.60 30.60 -8.22
C GLY A 73 4.74 30.14 -7.04
N VAL A 74 3.85 29.17 -7.26
CA VAL A 74 2.96 28.62 -6.22
C VAL A 74 3.62 27.55 -5.35
N SER A 75 4.81 27.07 -5.75
CA SER A 75 5.54 26.01 -5.05
C SER A 75 6.57 26.58 -4.08
N ALA A 76 6.76 25.91 -2.94
CA ALA A 76 7.76 26.27 -1.94
C ALA A 76 9.21 26.04 -2.42
N PHE A 77 9.40 25.21 -3.45
CA PHE A 77 10.69 24.88 -4.03
C PHE A 77 10.65 25.10 -5.55
N PRO A 78 11.80 25.40 -6.19
CA PRO A 78 11.87 25.49 -7.63
C PRO A 78 11.64 24.11 -8.29
N GLN A 79 11.21 24.12 -9.55
CA GLN A 79 10.78 22.91 -10.28
C GLN A 79 11.92 21.89 -10.48
N ASP A 80 13.17 22.35 -10.58
CA ASP A 80 14.34 21.48 -10.75
C ASP A 80 14.58 20.52 -9.56
N VAL A 81 14.02 20.83 -8.39
CA VAL A 81 14.10 19.99 -7.20
C VAL A 81 13.47 18.61 -7.41
N THR A 82 12.46 18.48 -8.28
CA THR A 82 11.88 17.17 -8.62
C THR A 82 12.95 16.23 -9.18
N ARG A 83 13.71 16.70 -10.18
CA ARG A 83 14.81 15.94 -10.78
C ARG A 83 15.92 15.64 -9.77
N GLN A 84 16.27 16.62 -8.92
CA GLN A 84 17.28 16.42 -7.87
C GLN A 84 16.84 15.35 -6.86
N MET A 85 15.56 15.33 -6.47
CA MET A 85 15.01 14.31 -5.58
C MET A 85 14.98 12.93 -6.22
N VAL A 86 14.67 12.83 -7.52
CA VAL A 86 14.80 11.57 -8.27
C VAL A 86 16.23 11.03 -8.18
N LEU A 87 17.23 11.86 -8.43
CA LEU A 87 18.64 11.47 -8.29
C LEU A 87 18.98 11.06 -6.85
N ASN A 88 18.41 11.73 -5.85
CA ASN A 88 18.59 11.39 -4.45
C ASN A 88 17.97 10.03 -4.09
N PHE A 89 16.78 9.72 -4.60
CA PHE A 89 16.16 8.40 -4.43
C PHE A 89 16.99 7.28 -5.07
N LEU A 90 17.53 7.53 -6.26
CA LEU A 90 18.39 6.58 -6.97
C LEU A 90 19.75 6.39 -6.28
N SER A 91 20.26 7.44 -5.61
CA SER A 91 21.49 7.39 -4.81
C SER A 91 21.26 6.89 -3.39
N GLU A 92 20.03 6.47 -3.07
CA GLU A 92 19.60 6.01 -1.76
C GLU A 92 19.77 7.01 -0.59
N GLY A 93 19.89 8.31 -0.89
CA GLY A 93 20.17 9.35 0.10
C GLY A 93 18.92 10.02 0.69
N ALA A 94 17.71 9.68 0.23
CA ALA A 94 16.49 10.29 0.73
C ALA A 94 15.95 9.56 1.97
N ALA A 95 15.17 10.27 2.79
CA ALA A 95 14.47 9.69 3.94
C ALA A 95 13.59 8.49 3.54
N ALA A 96 12.96 8.54 2.35
CA ALA A 96 12.19 7.44 1.80
C ALA A 96 13.01 6.14 1.67
N ASN A 97 14.28 6.23 1.29
CA ASN A 97 15.18 5.08 1.21
C ASN A 97 15.48 4.52 2.61
N VAL A 98 15.66 5.37 3.61
CA VAL A 98 15.88 4.95 5.00
C VAL A 98 14.69 4.15 5.53
N PHE A 99 13.46 4.64 5.32
CA PHE A 99 12.25 3.91 5.72
C PHE A 99 12.04 2.62 4.94
N ALA A 100 12.28 2.62 3.62
CA ALA A 100 12.18 1.40 2.83
C ALA A 100 13.16 0.33 3.35
N ARG A 101 14.41 0.73 3.64
CA ARG A 101 15.44 -0.16 4.16
C ARG A 101 15.10 -0.72 5.55
N SER A 102 14.50 0.07 6.43
CA SER A 102 14.14 -0.38 7.78
C SER A 102 13.10 -1.51 7.80
N VAL A 103 12.32 -1.65 6.73
CA VAL A 103 11.33 -2.72 6.55
C VAL A 103 11.70 -3.72 5.45
N GLY A 104 12.93 -3.66 4.93
CA GLY A 104 13.39 -4.55 3.85
C GLY A 104 12.69 -4.36 2.50
N ALA A 105 12.05 -3.21 2.27
CA ALA A 105 11.40 -2.89 1.01
C ALA A 105 12.40 -2.36 -0.03
N SER A 106 12.30 -2.88 -1.26
CA SER A 106 13.02 -2.31 -2.41
C SER A 106 12.42 -0.96 -2.82
N VAL A 107 13.23 -0.04 -3.34
CA VAL A 107 12.75 1.25 -3.87
C VAL A 107 12.75 1.19 -5.40
N ARG A 108 11.66 1.63 -6.02
CA ARG A 108 11.53 1.84 -7.47
C ARG A 108 11.07 3.26 -7.71
N VAL A 109 11.78 3.98 -8.58
CA VAL A 109 11.34 5.30 -9.05
C VAL A 109 10.78 5.16 -10.46
N VAL A 110 9.64 5.78 -10.71
CA VAL A 110 8.98 5.86 -12.01
C VAL A 110 8.95 7.34 -12.40
N ASP A 111 9.61 7.68 -13.48
CA ASP A 111 9.41 8.97 -14.14
C ASP A 111 8.04 8.95 -14.82
N ALA A 112 7.14 9.80 -14.33
CA ALA A 112 5.78 9.95 -14.83
C ALA A 112 5.57 11.30 -15.53
N GLY A 113 6.63 12.09 -15.74
CA GLY A 113 6.56 13.41 -16.36
C GLY A 113 7.48 14.44 -15.72
N VAL A 114 8.73 14.07 -15.42
CA VAL A 114 9.75 15.03 -14.95
C VAL A 114 10.23 15.88 -16.14
N ALA A 115 10.30 17.20 -15.95
CA ALA A 115 10.67 18.17 -16.98
C ALA A 115 12.18 18.47 -17.04
#